data_AF-B9KDE7-F1
#
_entry.id   AF-B9KDE7-F1
#
_cell.length_a   1.000
_cell.length_b   1.000
_cell.length_c   1.000
_cell.angle_alpha   90.00
_cell.angle_beta   90.00
_cell.angle_gamma   90.00
#
_symmetry.space_group_name_H-M   'P 1'
#
loop_
_entity.id
_entity.type
_entity.pdbx_description
1 polymer ?
#
loop_
_entity_poly.entity_id
_entity_poly.type
_entity_poly.pdbx_seq_one_letter_code
_entity_poly.pdbx_strand_id
1 'polypeptide(L)' 'MHEKYEDIINLKYQKSKNFPPMPREKRAAQFAPFSVLNGFQQALKKVQKDMEKRLEKSNYEK' A
#
# COMPACT_ATOMS: atom_id res chain seq x y z
N MET A 1 2.99 -23.06 18.08
CA MET A 1 2.73 -21.66 17.67
C MET A 1 2.19 -21.58 16.25
N HIS A 2 1.17 -22.36 15.88
CA HIS A 2 0.51 -22.25 14.56
C HIS A 2 -0.89 -22.91 14.65
N GLU A 3 -1.78 -22.34 15.45
CA GLU A 3 -3.20 -22.74 15.50
C GLU A 3 -4.14 -21.54 15.38
N LYS A 4 -3.60 -20.33 15.25
CA LYS A 4 -4.41 -19.14 15.09
C LYS A 4 -4.87 -19.10 13.64
N TYR A 5 -6.18 -19.15 13.42
CA TYR A 5 -6.86 -18.95 12.14
C TYR A 5 -6.92 -20.15 11.16
N GLU A 6 -6.53 -21.37 11.57
CA GLU A 6 -6.67 -22.59 10.74
C GLU A 6 -8.11 -22.83 10.27
N ASP A 7 -9.08 -22.43 11.09
CA ASP A 7 -10.51 -22.50 10.83
C ASP A 7 -10.99 -21.51 9.75
N ILE A 8 -10.24 -20.43 9.48
CA ILE A 8 -10.65 -19.38 8.55
C ILE A 8 -9.71 -19.15 7.36
N ILE A 9 -8.44 -19.55 7.43
CA ILE A 9 -7.41 -19.20 6.43
C ILE A 9 -7.67 -19.85 5.06
N ASN A 10 -8.28 -21.02 5.04
CA ASN A 10 -8.61 -21.77 3.82
C ASN A 10 -10.04 -21.52 3.31
N LEU A 11 -10.79 -20.60 3.93
CA LEU A 11 -12.15 -20.30 3.50
C LEU A 11 -12.14 -19.60 2.14
N LYS A 12 -12.92 -20.15 1.21
CA LYS A 12 -13.13 -19.52 -0.10
C LYS A 12 -13.81 -18.17 0.10
N TYR A 13 -13.25 -17.13 -0.51
CA TYR A 13 -13.87 -15.81 -0.52
C TYR A 13 -15.30 -15.85 -1.09
N GLN A 14 -16.25 -15.34 -0.31
CA GLN A 14 -17.65 -15.22 -0.71
C GLN A 14 -17.96 -13.77 -1.13
N LYS A 15 -18.24 -13.58 -2.41
CA LYS A 15 -18.62 -12.27 -2.94
C LYS A 15 -20.04 -11.94 -2.51
N SER A 16 -20.23 -10.75 -1.94
CA SER A 16 -21.57 -10.24 -1.59
C SER A 16 -22.45 -10.12 -2.84
N LYS A 17 -23.71 -10.58 -2.73
CA LYS A 17 -24.72 -10.48 -3.79
C LYS A 17 -25.37 -9.09 -3.83
N ASN A 18 -25.55 -8.48 -2.66
CA ASN A 18 -26.27 -7.21 -2.51
C ASN A 18 -25.32 -6.01 -2.60
N PHE A 19 -24.06 -6.17 -2.20
CA PHE A 19 -23.06 -5.11 -2.17
C PHE A 19 -21.88 -5.50 -3.06
N PRO A 20 -21.97 -5.24 -4.38
CA PRO A 20 -20.88 -5.56 -5.29
C PRO A 20 -19.62 -4.76 -4.92
N PRO A 21 -18.42 -5.35 -5.08
CA PRO A 21 -17.17 -4.62 -4.90
C PRO A 21 -17.09 -3.41 -5.82
N MET A 22 -16.45 -2.35 -5.34
CA MET A 22 -16.24 -1.14 -6.11
C MET A 22 -15.40 -1.41 -7.38
N PRO A 23 -15.83 -0.93 -8.57
CA PRO A 23 -15.04 -0.98 -9.80
C PRO A 23 -13.64 -0.37 -9.63
N ARG A 24 -12.65 -0.80 -10.43
CA ARG A 24 -11.26 -0.35 -10.31
C ARG A 24 -11.12 1.16 -10.54
N GLU A 25 -11.89 1.71 -11.46
CA GLU A 25 -11.88 3.11 -11.84
C GLU A 25 -12.37 3.98 -10.68
N LYS A 26 -13.47 3.55 -10.03
CA LYS A 26 -14.00 4.22 -8.83
C LYS A 26 -13.03 4.10 -7.65
N ARG A 27 -12.36 2.96 -7.49
CA ARG A 27 -11.26 2.82 -6.51
C ARG A 27 -10.12 3.79 -6.79
N ALA A 28 -9.70 3.96 -8.04
CA ALA A 28 -8.65 4.90 -8.41
C ALA A 28 -9.06 6.37 -8.17
N ALA A 29 -10.33 6.72 -8.46
CA ALA A 29 -10.85 8.06 -8.26
C ALA A 29 -10.81 8.52 -6.78
N GLN A 30 -10.88 7.61 -5.82
CA GLN A 30 -10.69 7.95 -4.39
C GLN A 30 -9.31 8.56 -4.12
N PHE A 31 -8.30 8.21 -4.93
CA PHE A 31 -6.94 8.74 -4.84
C PHE A 31 -6.72 9.95 -5.75
N ALA A 32 -7.74 10.46 -6.44
CA ALA A 32 -7.65 11.64 -7.30
C ALA A 32 -7.10 12.90 -6.59
N PRO A 33 -7.39 13.18 -5.31
CA PRO A 33 -6.80 14.32 -4.60
C PRO A 33 -5.25 14.29 -4.54
N PHE A 34 -4.64 13.12 -4.64
CA PHE A 34 -3.18 12.95 -4.64
C PHE A 34 -2.56 13.03 -6.04
N SER A 35 -3.37 13.24 -7.09
CA SER A 35 -2.88 13.39 -8.47
C SER A 35 -1.94 14.59 -8.65
N VAL A 36 -2.05 15.61 -7.79
CA VAL A 36 -1.13 16.77 -7.75
C VAL A 36 0.33 16.34 -7.61
N LEU A 37 0.60 15.22 -6.94
CA LEU A 37 1.95 14.66 -6.76
C LEU A 37 2.61 14.19 -8.07
N ASN A 38 1.85 14.04 -9.16
CA ASN A 38 2.43 13.68 -10.47
C ASN A 38 3.40 14.75 -10.99
N GLY A 39 3.27 16.02 -10.57
CA GLY A 39 4.25 17.08 -10.83
C GLY A 39 5.43 17.13 -9.85
N PHE A 40 5.38 16.36 -8.76
CA PHE A 40 6.38 16.36 -7.67
C PHE A 40 7.37 15.19 -7.75
N GLN A 41 7.50 14.54 -8.91
CA GLN A 41 8.41 13.40 -9.08
C GLN A 41 9.85 13.71 -8.65
N GLN A 42 10.34 14.93 -8.87
CA GLN A 42 11.67 15.35 -8.43
C GLN A 42 11.78 15.45 -6.91
N ALA A 43 10.76 15.98 -6.23
CA ALA A 43 10.71 16.05 -4.77
C ALA A 43 10.63 14.65 -4.14
N LEU A 44 9.82 13.76 -4.72
CA LEU A 44 9.72 12.35 -4.30
C LEU A 44 11.06 11.62 -4.44
N LYS A 45 11.76 11.77 -5.58
CA LYS A 45 13.10 11.19 -5.77
C LYS A 45 14.11 11.70 -4.75
N LYS A 46 14.06 12.99 -4.41
CA LYS A 46 14.94 13.58 -3.40
C LYS A 46 14.68 12.98 -2.02
N VAL A 47 13.41 12.93 -1.60
CA VAL A 47 13.01 12.35 -0.31
C VAL A 47 13.39 10.87 -0.24
N GLN A 48 13.18 10.11 -1.32
CA GLN A 48 13.59 8.71 -1.40
C GLN A 48 15.11 8.56 -1.19
N LYS A 49 15.92 9.33 -1.93
CA LYS A 49 17.38 9.29 -1.79
C LYS A 49 17.85 9.65 -0.37
N ASP A 50 17.20 10.64 0.25
CA ASP A 50 17.53 11.04 1.63
C ASP A 50 17.13 9.96 2.64
N MET A 51 16.02 9.25 2.41
CA MET A 51 15.59 8.11 3.23
C MET A 51 16.53 6.92 3.08
N GLU A 52 16.94 6.56 1.86
CA GLU A 52 17.90 5.49 1.59
C GLU A 52 19.22 5.74 2.33
N LYS A 53 19.75 6.97 2.26
CA LYS A 53 20.95 7.37 3.03
C LYS A 53 20.77 7.24 4.54
N ARG A 54 19.59 7.58 5.08
CA ARG A 54 19.30 7.44 6.52
C ARG A 54 19.24 5.98 6.93
N LEU A 55 18.58 5.14 6.13
CA LEU A 55 18.48 3.71 6.36
C LEU A 55 19.87 3.06 6.33
N GLU A 56 20.66 3.40 5.31
CA GLU A 56 22.03 2.93 5.15
C GLU A 56 22.88 3.30 6.37
N LYS A 57 22.88 4.57 6.80
CA LYS A 57 23.56 5.01 8.04
C LYS A 57 23.10 4.24 9.28
N SER A 58 21.79 4.04 9.44
CA SER A 58 21.25 3.31 10.60
C SER A 58 21.64 1.82 10.62
N ASN A 59 21.91 1.23 9.46
CA ASN A 59 22.39 -0.15 9.34
C ASN A 59 23.89 -0.25 9.61
N TYR A 60 24.66 0.82 9.33
CA TYR A 60 26.09 0.90 9.66
C TYR A 60 26.38 1.29 11.12
N GLU A 61 25.41 1.90 11.81
CA GLU A 61 25.48 2.24 13.25
C GLU A 61 25.06 1.08 14.18
N LYS A 62 24.73 -0.09 13.62
CA LYS A 62 24.56 -1.36 14.36
C LYS A 62 25.83 -2.22 14.28
#